data_AF-A0A1C0SSY0-F1
#
_entry.id   AF-A0A1C0SSY0-F1
#
_cell.length_a   1.000
_cell.length_b   1.000
_cell.length_c   1.000
_cell.angle_alpha   90.00
_cell.angle_beta   90.00
_cell.angle_gamma   90.00
#
_symmetry.space_group_name_H-M   'P 1'
#
loop_
_entity.id
_entity.type
_entity.pdbx_description
1 polymer ?
#
loop_
_entity_poly.entity_id
_entity_poly.type
_entity_poly.pdbx_seq_one_letter_code
_entity_poly.pdbx_strand_id
1 'polypeptide(L)'
;MFSNLLLYRFIVFNCLMLAVTAALGWSGYFVPLFEGDSSRLTLVITALFLVGWLWSWRKAVRVSLDLNDVKRRGARPACEAQRDKELAKTEWLGTVSEWLVALGLLGTVVGFSMALTGVDQGGLSSAGGVQSAVAQLMLGMRVALNTTLLGAAFALWHEVNVRMLKTALAVYWAERVAAWQTGRPWVASENAVMVPIERGSGNVTPAPVNGVAATRAAKTAAKLERVKP
;
A
#
# COMPACT_ATOMS: atom_id res chain seq x y z
N MET A 1 -7.66 16.56 -20.22
CA MET A 1 -7.38 16.16 -18.82
C MET A 1 -6.45 14.94 -18.86
N PHE A 2 -5.24 15.00 -18.30
CA PHE A 2 -4.21 13.96 -18.52
C PHE A 2 -4.66 12.56 -18.07
N SER A 3 -4.48 11.56 -18.93
CA SER A 3 -4.55 10.12 -18.59
C SER A 3 -3.21 9.72 -17.95
N ASN A 4 -3.19 8.73 -17.04
CA ASN A 4 -1.97 8.18 -16.41
C ASN A 4 -1.24 9.05 -15.37
N LEU A 5 -1.90 10.02 -14.73
CA LEU A 5 -1.24 10.91 -13.75
C LEU A 5 -0.50 10.13 -12.63
N LEU A 6 -1.11 9.04 -12.14
CA LEU A 6 -0.49 8.17 -11.15
C LEU A 6 0.80 7.56 -11.66
N LEU A 7 0.74 6.95 -12.85
CA LEU A 7 1.86 6.26 -13.45
C LEU A 7 3.03 7.22 -13.69
N TYR A 8 2.76 8.45 -14.14
CA TYR A 8 3.80 9.45 -14.31
C TYR A 8 4.48 9.81 -12.99
N ARG A 9 3.73 10.08 -11.91
CA ARG A 9 4.31 10.37 -10.59
C ARG A 9 5.15 9.21 -10.06
N PHE A 10 4.65 7.99 -10.26
CA PHE A 10 5.34 6.77 -9.86
C PHE A 10 6.65 6.57 -10.64
N ILE A 11 6.61 6.72 -11.96
CA ILE A 11 7.80 6.60 -12.82
C ILE A 11 8.82 7.67 -12.49
N VAL A 12 8.42 8.94 -12.41
CA VAL A 12 9.34 10.05 -12.13
C VAL A 12 10.08 9.82 -10.81
N PHE A 13 9.35 9.46 -9.75
CA PHE A 13 9.95 9.17 -8.45
C PHE A 13 10.90 7.97 -8.50
N ASN A 14 10.51 6.86 -9.12
CA ASN A 14 11.36 5.67 -9.18
C ASN A 14 12.58 5.86 -10.09
N CYS A 15 12.44 6.59 -11.21
CA CYS A 15 13.58 6.93 -12.06
C CYS A 15 14.56 7.84 -11.32
N LEU A 16 14.07 8.82 -10.54
CA LEU A 16 14.93 9.65 -9.70
C LEU A 16 15.69 8.81 -8.67
N MET A 17 14.99 7.94 -7.94
CA MET A 17 15.62 7.09 -6.92
C MET A 17 16.60 6.09 -7.54
N LEU A 18 16.28 5.51 -8.70
CA LEU A 18 17.20 4.67 -9.47
C LEU A 18 18.42 5.45 -9.95
N ALA A 19 18.27 6.70 -10.38
CA ALA A 19 19.39 7.55 -10.79
C ALA A 19 20.31 7.87 -9.61
N VAL A 20 19.75 8.21 -8.45
CA VAL A 20 20.53 8.40 -7.20
C VAL A 20 21.28 7.13 -6.83
N THR A 21 20.60 5.98 -6.88
CA THR A 21 21.19 4.67 -6.59
C THR A 21 22.30 4.33 -7.58
N ALA A 22 22.10 4.57 -8.87
CA ALA A 22 23.11 4.35 -9.89
C ALA A 22 24.33 5.27 -9.72
N ALA A 23 24.11 6.55 -9.37
CA ALA A 23 25.19 7.50 -9.11
C ALA A 23 26.05 7.08 -7.91
N LEU A 24 25.40 6.65 -6.82
CA LEU A 24 26.09 6.10 -5.64
C LEU A 24 26.86 4.81 -5.97
N GLY A 25 26.26 3.93 -6.77
CA GLY A 25 26.90 2.71 -7.26
C GLY A 25 28.13 3.00 -8.12
N TRP A 26 28.05 3.96 -9.04
CA TRP A 26 29.17 4.39 -9.90
C TRP A 26 30.31 5.01 -9.09
N SER A 27 29.97 5.69 -8.00
CA SER A 27 30.93 6.28 -7.06
C SER A 27 31.60 5.24 -6.16
N GLY A 28 31.25 3.95 -6.29
CA GLY A 28 31.86 2.84 -5.56
C GLY A 28 31.29 2.61 -4.16
N TYR A 29 30.20 3.28 -3.77
CA TYR A 29 29.65 3.13 -2.42
C TYR A 29 28.96 1.79 -2.16
N PHE A 30 28.53 1.05 -3.20
CA PHE A 30 27.83 -0.22 -3.01
C PHE A 30 28.73 -1.41 -2.76
N VAL A 31 29.89 -1.48 -3.41
CA VAL A 31 30.81 -2.62 -3.27
C VAL A 31 31.18 -2.86 -1.79
N PRO A 32 31.57 -1.83 -1.00
CA PRO A 32 31.85 -2.00 0.42
C PRO A 32 30.65 -2.41 1.28
N LEU A 33 29.41 -2.13 0.85
CA LEU A 33 28.21 -2.55 1.59
C LEU A 33 28.03 -4.08 1.56
N PHE A 34 28.34 -4.70 0.42
CA PHE A 34 28.14 -6.15 0.23
C PHE A 34 29.38 -6.96 0.59
N GLU A 35 30.58 -6.50 0.23
CA GLU A 35 31.84 -7.19 0.59
C GLU A 35 32.11 -7.15 2.10
N GLY A 36 31.65 -6.09 2.75
CA GLY A 36 31.84 -5.90 4.18
C GLY A 36 30.84 -6.66 5.06
N ASP A 37 29.82 -7.29 4.48
CA ASP A 37 28.73 -7.91 5.22
C ASP A 37 28.85 -9.45 5.27
N SER A 38 29.53 -9.93 6.31
CA SER A 38 29.60 -11.37 6.61
C SER A 38 28.27 -11.96 7.08
N SER A 39 27.33 -11.14 7.57
CA SER A 39 26.02 -11.59 8.08
C SER A 39 25.03 -11.95 6.97
N ARG A 40 25.29 -11.46 5.74
CA ARG A 40 24.42 -11.56 4.57
C ARG A 40 23.05 -10.88 4.73
N LEU A 41 22.83 -10.09 5.78
CA LEU A 41 21.57 -9.36 6.00
C LEU A 41 21.32 -8.30 4.93
N THR A 42 22.37 -7.67 4.41
CA THR A 42 22.31 -6.68 3.32
C THR A 42 21.67 -7.29 2.07
N LEU A 43 21.99 -8.57 1.78
CA LEU A 43 21.37 -9.30 0.66
C LEU A 43 19.90 -9.60 0.92
N VAL A 44 19.53 -9.99 2.14
CA VAL A 44 18.14 -10.26 2.53
C VAL A 44 17.30 -8.98 2.42
N ILE A 45 17.81 -7.86 2.95
CA ILE A 45 17.16 -6.54 2.87
C ILE A 45 16.97 -6.14 1.40
N THR A 46 18.00 -6.30 0.57
CA THR A 46 17.93 -5.97 -0.86
C THR A 46 16.92 -6.84 -1.59
N ALA A 47 16.93 -8.15 -1.36
CA ALA A 47 15.98 -9.07 -1.97
C ALA A 47 14.53 -8.75 -1.58
N LEU A 48 14.28 -8.51 -0.29
CA LEU A 48 12.96 -8.14 0.22
C LEU A 48 12.48 -6.82 -0.40
N PHE A 49 13.35 -5.82 -0.48
CA PHE A 49 13.04 -4.54 -1.12
C PHE A 49 12.65 -4.74 -2.59
N LEU A 50 13.45 -5.48 -3.37
CA LEU A 50 13.16 -5.73 -4.78
C LEU A 50 11.81 -6.41 -4.95
N VAL A 51 11.53 -7.44 -4.16
CA VAL A 51 10.26 -8.17 -4.18
C VAL A 51 9.07 -7.25 -3.90
N GLY A 52 9.12 -6.45 -2.83
CA GLY A 52 8.09 -5.46 -2.51
C GLY A 52 7.93 -4.41 -3.62
N TRP A 53 9.06 -3.89 -4.11
CA TRP A 53 9.10 -2.89 -5.16
C TRP A 53 8.48 -3.38 -6.48
N LEU A 54 8.87 -4.56 -6.96
CA LEU A 54 8.31 -5.21 -8.16
C LEU A 54 6.79 -5.42 -8.04
N TRP A 55 6.31 -5.86 -6.87
CA TRP A 55 4.88 -6.01 -6.63
C TRP A 55 4.15 -4.66 -6.58
N SER A 56 4.72 -3.66 -5.93
CA SER A 56 4.18 -2.29 -5.89
C SER A 56 4.06 -1.69 -7.28
N TRP A 57 5.08 -1.89 -8.13
CA TRP A 57 5.10 -1.47 -9.53
C TRP A 57 3.97 -2.12 -10.32
N ARG A 58 3.85 -3.46 -10.27
CA ARG A 58 2.79 -4.20 -10.98
C ARG A 58 1.39 -3.74 -10.57
N LYS A 59 1.18 -3.51 -9.27
CA LYS A 59 -0.11 -3.01 -8.76
C LYS A 59 -0.36 -1.56 -9.17
N ALA A 60 0.65 -0.69 -9.14
CA ALA A 60 0.52 0.70 -9.60
C ALA A 60 0.11 0.80 -11.08
N VAL A 61 0.73 -0.01 -11.95
CA VAL A 61 0.35 -0.09 -13.37
C VAL A 61 -1.12 -0.52 -13.51
N ARG A 62 -1.53 -1.60 -12.83
CA ARG A 62 -2.91 -2.11 -12.90
C ARG A 62 -3.93 -1.07 -12.42
N VAL A 63 -3.70 -0.47 -11.26
CA VAL A 63 -4.61 0.53 -10.69
C VAL A 63 -4.67 1.79 -11.57
N SER A 64 -3.56 2.19 -12.19
CA SER A 64 -3.55 3.30 -13.14
C SER A 64 -4.42 3.01 -14.38
N LEU A 65 -4.37 1.79 -14.90
CA LEU A 65 -5.21 1.37 -16.03
C LEU A 65 -6.68 1.36 -15.62
N ASP A 66 -6.99 0.78 -14.47
CA ASP A 66 -8.36 0.72 -13.94
C ASP A 66 -8.95 2.12 -13.68
N LEU A 67 -8.16 3.05 -13.13
CA LEU A 67 -8.56 4.46 -12.93
C LEU A 67 -8.83 5.16 -14.27
N ASN A 68 -7.99 4.94 -15.28
CA ASN A 68 -8.23 5.53 -16.60
C ASN A 68 -9.50 4.98 -17.24
N ASP A 69 -9.79 3.69 -17.06
CA ASP A 69 -11.01 3.07 -17.59
C ASP A 69 -12.26 3.64 -16.91
N VAL A 70 -12.23 3.83 -15.58
CA VAL A 70 -13.32 4.49 -14.85
C VAL A 70 -13.52 5.92 -15.34
N LYS A 71 -12.44 6.67 -15.55
CA LYS A 71 -12.52 8.06 -16.04
C LYS A 71 -13.05 8.16 -17.48
N ARG A 72 -12.80 7.15 -18.31
CA ARG A 72 -13.24 7.11 -19.72
C ARG A 72 -14.67 6.57 -19.89
N ARG A 73 -15.04 5.57 -19.11
CA ARG A 73 -16.28 4.79 -19.29
C ARG A 73 -17.30 4.96 -18.17
N GLY A 74 -16.95 5.68 -17.11
CA GLY A 74 -17.71 5.75 -15.86
C GLY A 74 -17.37 4.61 -14.90
N ALA A 75 -17.63 4.85 -13.62
CA ALA A 75 -17.35 3.89 -12.56
C ALA A 75 -18.33 2.70 -12.62
N ARG A 76 -17.80 1.48 -12.64
CA ARG A 76 -18.61 0.27 -12.49
C ARG A 76 -19.00 0.12 -11.02
N PRO A 77 -20.29 -0.01 -10.68
CA PRO A 77 -20.72 -0.13 -9.30
C PRO A 77 -20.07 -1.35 -8.63
N ALA A 78 -19.55 -1.16 -7.42
CA ALA A 78 -18.96 -2.21 -6.60
C ALA A 78 -19.41 -2.07 -5.15
N CYS A 79 -19.70 -3.18 -4.48
CA CYS A 79 -20.04 -3.15 -3.07
C CYS A 79 -18.81 -2.96 -2.18
N GLU A 80 -19.02 -2.49 -0.96
CA GLU A 80 -17.96 -2.25 0.03
C GLU A 80 -17.16 -3.51 0.36
N ALA A 81 -17.82 -4.68 0.41
CA ALA A 81 -17.14 -5.96 0.63
C ALA A 81 -16.08 -6.29 -0.44
N GLN A 82 -16.28 -5.84 -1.69
CA GLN A 82 -15.29 -6.03 -2.75
C GLN A 82 -14.07 -5.10 -2.57
N ARG A 83 -14.31 -3.86 -2.11
CA ARG A 83 -13.24 -2.92 -1.75
C ARG A 83 -12.38 -3.53 -0.65
N ASP A 84 -13.01 -3.95 0.44
CA ASP A 84 -12.30 -4.40 1.64
C ASP A 84 -11.45 -5.65 1.33
N LYS A 85 -11.99 -6.57 0.51
CA LYS A 85 -11.24 -7.73 0.03
C LYS A 85 -9.99 -7.36 -0.77
N GLU A 86 -10.06 -6.35 -1.63
CA GLU A 86 -8.89 -5.93 -2.42
C GLU A 86 -7.90 -5.09 -1.59
N LEU A 87 -8.38 -4.26 -0.66
CA LEU A 87 -7.52 -3.52 0.27
C LEU A 87 -6.71 -4.47 1.14
N ALA A 88 -7.34 -5.50 1.73
CA ALA A 88 -6.67 -6.53 2.53
C ALA A 88 -5.57 -7.25 1.72
N LYS A 89 -5.81 -7.57 0.44
CA LYS A 89 -4.79 -8.17 -0.44
C LYS A 89 -3.60 -7.25 -0.73
N THR A 90 -3.75 -5.94 -0.55
CA THR A 90 -2.69 -4.95 -0.77
C THR A 90 -2.04 -4.47 0.51
N GLU A 91 -2.58 -4.84 1.66
CA GLU A 91 -2.11 -4.39 2.97
C GLU A 91 -0.68 -4.84 3.25
N TRP A 92 -0.34 -6.08 2.89
CA TRP A 92 1.00 -6.65 3.10
C TRP A 92 2.11 -5.85 2.42
N LEU A 93 1.83 -5.06 1.37
CA LEU A 93 2.83 -4.18 0.76
C LEU A 93 3.26 -3.10 1.77
N GLY A 94 2.37 -2.60 2.63
CA GLY A 94 2.76 -1.66 3.68
C GLY A 94 3.75 -2.28 4.67
N THR A 95 3.48 -3.53 5.07
CA THR A 95 4.27 -4.27 6.05
C THR A 95 5.70 -4.53 5.60
N VAL A 96 5.97 -4.60 4.28
CA VAL A 96 7.34 -4.76 3.76
C VAL A 96 8.26 -3.62 4.22
N SER A 97 7.77 -2.38 4.25
CA SER A 97 8.58 -1.24 4.72
C SER A 97 8.94 -1.37 6.19
N GLU A 98 8.02 -1.86 7.02
CA GLU A 98 8.27 -2.12 8.45
C GLU A 98 9.30 -3.23 8.63
N TRP A 99 9.21 -4.30 7.83
CA TRP A 99 10.18 -5.40 7.85
C TRP A 99 11.57 -4.97 7.39
N LEU A 100 11.68 -4.07 6.41
CA LEU A 100 12.96 -3.53 5.96
C LEU A 100 13.66 -2.75 7.09
N VAL A 101 12.93 -1.94 7.84
CA VAL A 101 13.47 -1.25 9.03
C VAL A 101 13.85 -2.25 10.11
N ALA A 102 12.96 -3.21 10.40
CA ALA A 102 13.20 -4.22 11.43
C ALA A 102 14.46 -5.06 11.13
N LEU A 103 14.67 -5.45 9.86
CA LEU A 103 15.87 -6.14 9.42
C LEU A 103 17.13 -5.27 9.53
N GLY A 104 17.01 -3.96 9.24
CA GLY A 104 18.10 -3.01 9.46
C GLY A 104 18.52 -2.94 10.93
N LEU A 105 17.54 -2.85 11.84
CA LEU A 105 17.76 -2.90 13.29
C LEU A 105 18.33 -4.25 13.74
N LEU A 106 17.87 -5.37 13.19
CA LEU A 106 18.43 -6.69 13.46
C LEU A 106 19.92 -6.76 13.06
N GLY A 107 20.29 -6.08 11.99
CA GLY A 107 21.69 -5.93 11.59
C GLY A 107 22.54 -5.16 12.61
N THR A 108 21.97 -4.23 13.38
CA THR A 108 22.71 -3.62 14.51
C THR A 108 23.05 -4.62 15.58
N VAL A 109 22.08 -5.48 15.95
CA VAL A 109 22.27 -6.52 16.96
C VAL A 109 23.32 -7.51 16.50
N VAL A 110 23.26 -7.94 15.24
CA VAL A 110 24.25 -8.86 14.65
C VAL A 110 25.62 -8.20 14.54
N GLY A 111 25.71 -6.96 14.09
CA GLY A 111 26.98 -6.22 13.99
C GLY A 111 27.64 -6.02 15.36
N PHE A 112 26.87 -5.68 16.40
CA PHE A 112 27.41 -5.61 17.76
C PHE A 112 27.80 -6.99 18.32
N SER A 113 27.04 -8.04 17.99
CA SER A 113 27.44 -9.40 18.37
C SER A 113 28.77 -9.79 17.73
N MET A 114 28.96 -9.51 16.43
CA MET A 114 30.23 -9.74 15.74
C MET A 114 31.37 -8.92 16.37
N ALA A 115 31.13 -7.65 16.67
CA ALA A 115 32.11 -6.76 17.30
C ALA A 115 32.62 -7.32 18.64
N LEU A 116 31.73 -7.87 19.47
CA LEU A 116 32.06 -8.36 20.82
C LEU A 116 32.69 -9.75 20.80
N THR A 117 32.24 -10.64 19.91
CA THR A 117 32.78 -12.02 19.83
C THR A 117 34.24 -12.08 19.37
N GLY A 118 34.73 -11.06 18.66
CA GLY A 118 36.11 -11.01 18.17
C GLY A 118 37.14 -10.47 19.17
N VAL A 119 36.72 -9.94 20.32
CA VAL A 119 37.62 -9.31 21.29
C VAL A 119 38.24 -10.36 22.21
N ASP A 120 39.55 -10.58 22.07
CA ASP A 120 40.32 -11.37 23.02
C ASP A 120 40.57 -10.58 24.32
N GLN A 121 39.75 -10.88 25.33
CA GLN A 121 39.82 -10.22 26.64
C GLN A 121 41.14 -10.49 27.38
N GLY A 122 41.81 -11.62 27.09
CA GLY A 122 43.08 -11.99 27.72
C GLY A 122 44.27 -11.20 27.17
N GLY A 123 44.18 -10.71 25.93
CA GLY A 123 45.23 -9.96 25.23
C GLY A 123 45.23 -8.45 25.49
N LEU A 124 44.22 -7.91 26.18
CA LEU A 124 44.01 -6.45 26.35
C LEU A 124 45.10 -5.74 27.15
N SER A 125 45.95 -6.46 27.87
CA SER A 125 47.12 -5.92 28.57
C SER A 125 48.28 -5.57 27.64
N SER A 126 48.21 -5.98 26.37
CA SER A 126 49.24 -5.73 25.35
C SER A 126 48.74 -4.74 24.29
N ALA A 127 49.66 -3.93 23.75
CA ALA A 127 49.34 -3.00 22.66
C ALA A 127 48.76 -3.73 21.42
N GLY A 128 49.26 -4.93 21.11
CA GLY A 128 48.76 -5.75 19.99
C GLY A 128 47.33 -6.27 20.21
N GLY A 129 47.00 -6.69 21.44
CA GLY A 129 45.64 -7.11 21.77
C GLY A 129 44.63 -5.98 21.70
N VAL A 130 45.00 -4.77 22.16
CA VAL A 130 44.16 -3.57 22.01
C VAL A 130 43.94 -3.23 20.53
N GLN A 131 44.99 -3.27 19.69
CA GLN A 131 44.86 -2.99 18.26
C GLN A 131 43.93 -4.00 17.57
N SER A 132 44.04 -5.29 17.90
CA SER A 132 43.14 -6.34 17.40
C SER A 132 41.69 -6.10 17.83
N ALA A 133 41.46 -5.77 19.11
CA ALA A 133 40.13 -5.47 19.61
C ALA A 133 39.48 -4.30 18.87
N VAL A 134 40.22 -3.21 18.64
CA VAL A 134 39.74 -2.06 17.87
C VAL A 134 39.35 -2.45 16.44
N ALA A 135 40.17 -3.26 15.76
CA ALA A 135 39.88 -3.73 14.41
C ALA A 135 38.56 -4.55 14.36
N GLN A 136 38.34 -5.44 15.33
CA GLN A 136 37.12 -6.25 15.42
C GLN A 136 35.88 -5.40 15.72
N LEU A 137 36.00 -4.42 16.61
CA LEU A 137 34.93 -3.47 16.89
C LEU A 137 34.56 -2.66 15.64
N MET A 138 35.56 -2.20 14.88
CA MET A 138 35.33 -1.49 13.61
C MET A 138 34.61 -2.36 12.57
N LEU A 139 34.95 -3.65 12.50
CA LEU A 139 34.30 -4.60 11.59
C LEU A 139 32.81 -4.74 11.92
N GLY A 140 32.48 -5.05 13.18
CA GLY A 140 31.08 -5.23 13.60
C GLY A 140 30.26 -3.93 13.53
N MET A 141 30.88 -2.79 13.84
CA MET A 141 30.26 -1.47 13.68
C MET A 141 29.91 -1.17 12.22
N ARG A 142 30.80 -1.49 11.28
CA ARG A 142 30.53 -1.28 9.84
C ARG A 142 29.32 -2.09 9.38
N VAL A 143 29.21 -3.36 9.79
CA VAL A 143 28.05 -4.21 9.47
C VAL A 143 26.78 -3.57 10.02
N ALA A 144 26.77 -3.21 11.30
CA ALA A 144 25.62 -2.59 11.97
C ALA A 144 25.13 -1.31 11.27
N LEU A 145 26.05 -0.39 10.95
CA LEU A 145 25.70 0.88 10.31
C LEU A 145 25.20 0.66 8.88
N ASN A 146 25.86 -0.21 8.11
CA ASN A 146 25.49 -0.48 6.72
C ASN A 146 24.10 -1.09 6.60
N THR A 147 23.79 -2.13 7.39
CA THR A 147 22.47 -2.79 7.35
C THR A 147 21.37 -1.85 7.80
N THR A 148 21.62 -1.01 8.80
CA THR A 148 20.65 -0.03 9.31
C THR A 148 20.33 1.03 8.26
N LEU A 149 21.37 1.62 7.67
CA LEU A 149 21.22 2.65 6.65
C LEU A 149 20.48 2.10 5.43
N LEU A 150 20.85 0.89 4.98
CA LEU A 150 20.22 0.26 3.82
C LEU A 150 18.75 -0.07 4.09
N GLY A 151 18.46 -0.67 5.25
CA GLY A 151 17.09 -0.98 5.66
C GLY A 151 16.20 0.26 5.71
N ALA A 152 16.67 1.34 6.33
CA ALA A 152 15.95 2.60 6.40
C ALA A 152 15.75 3.26 5.02
N ALA A 153 16.79 3.31 4.19
CA ALA A 153 16.72 3.92 2.86
C ALA A 153 15.73 3.18 1.95
N PHE A 154 15.78 1.84 1.93
CA PHE A 154 14.85 1.02 1.16
C PHE A 154 13.43 1.06 1.71
N ALA A 155 13.26 1.10 3.04
CA ALA A 155 11.95 1.26 3.65
C ALA A 155 11.29 2.58 3.23
N LEU A 156 12.02 3.69 3.29
CA LEU A 156 11.53 5.02 2.89
C LEU A 156 11.17 5.06 1.41
N TRP A 157 12.03 4.52 0.54
CA TRP A 157 11.73 4.42 -0.89
C TRP A 157 10.44 3.60 -1.12
N HIS A 158 10.38 2.40 -0.55
CA HIS A 158 9.23 1.52 -0.70
C HIS A 158 7.93 2.13 -0.15
N GLU A 159 8.02 2.82 1.00
CA GLU A 159 6.86 3.41 1.65
C GLU A 159 6.24 4.52 0.81
N VAL A 160 7.05 5.37 0.18
CA VAL A 160 6.56 6.42 -0.74
C VAL A 160 5.78 5.80 -1.90
N ASN A 161 6.30 4.71 -2.49
CA ASN A 161 5.60 3.97 -3.55
C ASN A 161 4.25 3.42 -3.09
N VAL A 162 4.21 2.80 -1.91
CA VAL A 162 2.97 2.23 -1.35
C VAL A 162 1.98 3.33 -0.98
N ARG A 163 2.42 4.46 -0.43
CA ARG A 163 1.56 5.61 -0.11
C ARG A 163 0.89 6.16 -1.37
N MET A 164 1.62 6.33 -2.47
CA MET A 164 1.04 6.75 -3.76
C MET A 164 -0.02 5.75 -4.24
N LEU A 165 0.26 4.44 -4.14
CA LEU A 165 -0.67 3.39 -4.51
C LEU A 165 -1.94 3.36 -3.64
N LYS A 166 -1.80 3.51 -2.31
CA LYS A 166 -2.92 3.54 -1.36
C LYS A 166 -3.86 4.70 -1.63
N THR A 167 -3.33 5.90 -1.85
CA THR A 167 -4.14 7.09 -2.19
C THR A 167 -4.94 6.86 -3.47
N ALA A 168 -4.33 6.24 -4.47
CA ALA A 168 -5.01 5.94 -5.72
C ALA A 168 -6.08 4.87 -5.62
N LEU A 169 -5.80 3.80 -4.87
CA LEU A 169 -6.79 2.77 -4.55
C LEU A 169 -7.99 3.38 -3.82
N ALA A 170 -7.76 4.31 -2.89
CA ALA A 170 -8.83 5.01 -2.19
C ALA A 170 -9.74 5.78 -3.15
N VAL A 171 -9.16 6.55 -4.08
CA VAL A 171 -9.92 7.29 -5.12
C VAL A 171 -10.69 6.32 -6.03
N TYR A 172 -10.02 5.29 -6.53
CA TYR A 172 -10.62 4.28 -7.40
C TYR A 172 -11.84 3.61 -6.75
N TRP A 173 -11.73 3.22 -5.47
CA TRP A 173 -12.80 2.56 -4.76
C TRP A 173 -13.92 3.51 -4.32
N ALA A 174 -13.59 4.76 -3.95
CA ALA A 174 -14.59 5.76 -3.58
C ALA A 174 -15.59 5.98 -4.73
N GLU A 175 -15.09 6.15 -5.96
CA GLU A 175 -15.94 6.34 -7.15
C GLU A 175 -16.85 5.11 -7.41
N ARG A 176 -16.32 3.89 -7.25
CA ARG A 176 -17.08 2.66 -7.51
C ARG A 176 -18.13 2.36 -6.44
N VAL A 177 -17.83 2.63 -5.18
CA VAL A 177 -18.79 2.46 -4.08
C VAL A 177 -19.90 3.50 -4.17
N ALA A 178 -19.57 4.75 -4.48
CA ALA A 178 -20.57 5.79 -4.72
C ALA A 178 -21.54 5.41 -5.85
N ALA A 179 -21.01 4.92 -6.98
CA ALA A 179 -21.83 4.42 -8.09
C ALA A 179 -22.73 3.24 -7.72
N TRP A 180 -22.34 2.42 -6.74
CA TRP A 180 -23.17 1.32 -6.27
C TRP A 180 -24.26 1.78 -5.30
N GLN A 181 -23.97 2.77 -4.44
CA GLN A 181 -24.95 3.35 -3.53
C GLN A 181 -26.09 4.06 -4.28
N THR A 182 -25.77 4.80 -5.35
CA THR A 182 -26.78 5.47 -6.19
C THR A 182 -27.66 4.50 -7.00
N GLY A 183 -27.16 3.29 -7.29
CA GLY A 183 -27.91 2.25 -8.00
C GLY A 183 -28.88 1.42 -7.14
N ARG A 184 -29.00 1.70 -5.83
CA ARG A 184 -29.84 0.91 -4.92
C ARG A 184 -31.30 1.37 -4.93
N PRO A 185 -32.27 0.51 -5.29
CA PRO A 185 -33.68 0.90 -5.39
C PRO A 185 -34.35 1.25 -4.05
N TRP A 186 -33.83 0.79 -2.91
CA TRP A 186 -34.41 1.11 -1.59
C TRP A 186 -33.89 2.41 -0.96
N VAL A 187 -32.70 2.87 -1.35
CA VAL A 187 -32.19 4.21 -0.94
C VAL A 187 -33.04 5.31 -1.60
N ALA A 188 -33.54 5.05 -2.82
CA ALA A 188 -34.51 5.91 -3.48
C ALA A 188 -35.86 5.97 -2.74
N SER A 189 -36.26 4.89 -2.03
CA SER A 189 -37.48 4.90 -1.22
C SER A 189 -37.31 5.55 0.15
N GLU A 190 -36.13 5.50 0.77
CA GLU A 190 -35.88 6.22 2.04
C GLU A 190 -35.85 7.75 1.83
N ASN A 191 -35.29 8.23 0.72
CA ASN A 191 -35.32 9.66 0.39
C ASN A 191 -36.70 10.15 -0.08
N ALA A 192 -37.58 9.27 -0.55
CA ALA A 192 -38.95 9.63 -0.93
C ALA A 192 -39.90 9.81 0.28
N VAL A 193 -39.54 9.26 1.45
CA VAL A 193 -40.36 9.34 2.68
C VAL A 193 -40.05 10.61 3.50
N MET A 194 -38.98 11.34 3.17
CA MET A 194 -38.57 12.57 3.87
C MET A 194 -39.01 13.86 3.15
N VAL A 195 -40.17 13.85 2.48
CA VAL A 195 -40.86 15.09 2.09
C VAL A 195 -41.73 15.53 3.27
N PRO A 196 -41.56 16.74 3.83
CA PRO A 196 -42.41 17.21 4.92
C PRO A 196 -43.87 17.23 4.46
N ILE A 197 -44.77 16.65 5.24
CA ILE A 197 -46.20 16.86 5.09
C ILE A 197 -46.45 18.35 5.35
N GLU A 198 -46.58 19.16 4.30
CA GLU A 198 -47.14 20.50 4.42
C GLU A 198 -48.58 20.36 4.95
N ARG A 199 -48.80 20.84 6.19
CA ARG A 199 -50.14 21.25 6.61
C ARG A 199 -50.50 22.50 5.83
N GLY A 200 -51.24 22.33 4.74
CA GLY A 200 -51.80 23.44 3.98
C GLY A 200 -52.98 22.96 3.13
N SER A 201 -54.18 23.35 3.53
CA SER A 201 -55.43 23.08 2.82
C SER A 201 -55.39 23.61 1.39
N GLY A 202 -55.58 22.73 0.40
CA GLY A 202 -55.76 23.15 -0.98
C GLY A 202 -56.02 21.96 -1.88
N ASN A 203 -57.25 21.85 -2.38
CA ASN A 203 -57.71 20.86 -3.34
C ASN A 203 -56.73 20.70 -4.52
N VAL A 204 -56.09 19.53 -4.64
CA VAL A 204 -55.47 19.07 -5.89
C VAL A 204 -55.77 17.60 -6.06
N THR A 205 -56.58 17.29 -7.07
CA THR A 205 -56.86 15.95 -7.58
C THR A 205 -55.56 15.21 -7.93
N PRO A 206 -55.39 13.93 -7.55
CA PRO A 206 -54.22 13.16 -7.95
C PRO A 206 -54.27 12.83 -9.45
N ALA A 207 -53.23 13.22 -10.18
CA ALA A 207 -52.97 12.72 -11.53
C ALA A 207 -52.47 11.26 -11.46
N PRO A 208 -52.86 10.38 -12.39
CA PRO A 208 -52.52 8.96 -12.31
C PRO A 208 -51.03 8.75 -12.62
N VAL A 209 -50.29 8.26 -11.63
CA VAL A 209 -48.91 7.80 -11.80
C VAL A 209 -48.93 6.47 -12.57
N ASN A 210 -48.34 6.50 -13.77
CA ASN A 210 -48.11 5.40 -14.71
C ASN A 210 -48.23 3.98 -14.12
N GLY A 211 -49.27 3.26 -14.56
CA GLY A 211 -49.70 1.92 -14.13
C GLY A 211 -48.78 0.75 -14.45
N VAL A 212 -47.46 0.95 -14.53
CA VAL A 212 -46.47 -0.13 -14.70
C VAL A 212 -45.81 -0.49 -13.36
N ALA A 213 -45.67 0.48 -12.45
CA ALA A 213 -45.07 0.25 -11.12
C ALA A 213 -46.02 -0.47 -10.16
N ALA A 214 -47.31 -0.11 -10.16
CA ALA A 214 -48.32 -0.71 -9.28
C ALA A 214 -48.54 -2.20 -9.59
N THR A 215 -48.52 -2.59 -10.85
CA THR A 215 -48.77 -3.97 -11.29
C THR A 215 -47.61 -4.92 -10.93
N ARG A 216 -46.39 -4.39 -10.84
CA ARG A 216 -45.20 -5.17 -10.44
C ARG A 216 -45.12 -5.37 -8.92
N ALA A 217 -45.53 -4.36 -8.14
CA ALA A 217 -45.68 -4.48 -6.69
C ALA A 217 -46.77 -5.49 -6.32
N ALA A 218 -47.94 -5.43 -6.97
CA ALA A 218 -49.04 -6.38 -6.72
C ALA A 218 -48.67 -7.84 -7.06
N LYS A 219 -47.94 -8.08 -8.18
CA LYS A 219 -47.47 -9.42 -8.55
C LYS A 219 -46.43 -9.99 -7.56
N THR A 220 -45.67 -9.14 -6.90
CA THR A 220 -44.65 -9.56 -5.92
C THR A 220 -45.29 -9.90 -4.58
N ALA A 221 -46.30 -9.13 -4.15
CA ALA A 221 -47.08 -9.40 -2.95
C ALA A 221 -47.88 -10.72 -3.06
N ALA A 222 -48.55 -10.95 -4.20
CA ALA A 222 -49.32 -12.18 -4.44
C ALA A 222 -48.44 -13.46 -4.53
N LYS A 223 -47.14 -13.31 -4.86
CA LYS A 223 -46.19 -14.42 -4.90
C LYS A 223 -45.65 -14.78 -3.50
N LEU A 224 -45.67 -13.83 -2.56
CA LEU A 224 -45.23 -14.04 -1.18
C LEU A 224 -46.32 -14.67 -0.29
N GLU A 225 -47.61 -14.50 -0.61
CA GLU A 225 -48.70 -15.18 0.11
C GLU A 225 -48.86 -16.67 -0.23
N ARG A 226 -48.33 -17.14 -1.36
CA ARG A 226 -48.35 -18.58 -1.73
C ARG A 226 -47.18 -19.41 -1.17
N VAL A 227 -46.28 -18.79 -0.40
CA VAL A 227 -45.05 -19.46 0.13
C VAL A 227 -45.00 -19.36 1.66
N LYS A 228 -46.16 -19.29 2.32
CA LYS A 228 -46.25 -19.64 3.74
C LYS A 228 -46.86 -21.04 3.87
N PRO A 229 -46.21 -21.97 4.61
CA PRO A 229 -46.79 -23.28 4.91
C PRO A 229 -48.05 -23.13 5.76
#